data_AF-A0A2D5QKJ7-F1
#
_entry.id   AF-A0A2D5QKJ7-F1
#
_cell.length_a   1.000
_cell.length_b   1.000
_cell.length_c   1.000
_cell.angle_alpha   90.00
_cell.angle_beta   90.00
_cell.angle_gamma   90.00
#
_symmetry.space_group_name_H-M   'P 1'
#
loop_
_entity.id
_entity.type
_entity.pdbx_description
1 polymer ?
#
loop_
_entity_poly.entity_id
_entity_poly.type
_entity_poly.pdbx_seq_one_letter_code
_entity_poly.pdbx_strand_id
1 'polypeptide(L)' 'MNYDPNLTILLGILLNGMITVFSVLFLVFILSKIFISIVSKLEIEDKGDDVEKAIRDKVSDLSKGKGTLIKYTKIS' A
#
# COMPACT_ATOMS: atom_id res chain seq x y z
N MET A 1 12.34 -52.10 -3.14
CA MET A 1 10.97 -51.62 -3.42
C MET A 1 10.93 -51.18 -4.87
N ASN A 2 10.13 -51.84 -5.70
CA ASN A 2 9.90 -51.42 -7.08
C ASN A 2 8.79 -50.36 -7.02
N TYR A 3 9.15 -49.07 -7.08
CA TYR A 3 8.14 -48.02 -7.14
C TYR A 3 7.58 -48.01 -8.55
N ASP A 4 6.25 -48.12 -8.67
CA ASP A 4 5.57 -48.01 -9.96
C ASP A 4 5.88 -46.62 -10.55
N PRO A 5 6.53 -46.53 -11.72
CA PRO A 5 6.91 -45.25 -12.31
C PRO A 5 5.71 -44.34 -12.57
N ASN A 6 4.52 -44.90 -12.80
CA ASN A 6 3.30 -44.12 -12.99
C ASN A 6 2.85 -43.43 -11.69
N LEU A 7 3.06 -44.07 -10.55
CA LEU A 7 2.72 -43.50 -9.25
C LEU A 7 3.61 -42.29 -8.93
N THR A 8 4.91 -42.38 -9.25
CA THR A 8 5.85 -41.26 -9.07
C THR A 8 5.49 -40.07 -9.96
N ILE A 9 5.10 -40.32 -11.22
CA ILE A 9 4.67 -39.26 -12.14
C ILE A 9 3.38 -38.59 -11.65
N LEU A 10 2.39 -39.38 -11.22
CA LEU A 10 1.12 -38.86 -10.69
C LEU A 10 1.34 -37.99 -9.44
N LEU A 11 2.20 -38.44 -8.52
CA LEU A 11 2.54 -37.68 -7.32
C LEU A 11 3.27 -36.37 -7.67
N GLY A 12 4.15 -36.39 -8.66
CA GLY A 12 4.83 -35.20 -9.16
C GLY A 12 3.87 -34.15 -9.72
N ILE A 13 2.89 -34.58 -10.53
CA ILE A 13 1.86 -33.69 -11.08
C ILE A 13 1.00 -33.12 -9.96
N LEU A 14 0.58 -33.95 -9.00
CA LEU A 14 -0.27 -33.52 -7.89
C LEU A 14 0.43 -32.47 -7.02
N LEU A 15 1.67 -32.73 -6.60
CA LEU A 15 2.46 -31.79 -5.79
C LEU A 15 2.71 -30.49 -6.54
N ASN A 16 3.11 -30.56 -7.81
CA ASN A 16 3.40 -29.38 -8.61
C ASN A 16 2.13 -28.54 -8.87
N GLY A 17 1.00 -29.21 -9.11
CA GLY A 17 -0.30 -28.57 -9.25
C GLY A 17 -0.72 -27.84 -7.98
N MET A 18 -0.59 -28.48 -6.81
CA MET A 18 -0.89 -27.83 -5.53
C MET A 18 0.00 -26.62 -5.28
N ILE A 19 1.32 -26.76 -5.48
CA ILE A 19 2.27 -25.64 -5.29
C ILE A 19 1.90 -24.47 -6.21
N THR A 20 1.63 -24.75 -7.48
CA THR A 20 1.27 -23.70 -8.45
C THR A 20 0.02 -22.94 -8.02
N VAL A 21 -1.04 -23.65 -7.63
CA VAL A 21 -2.29 -23.02 -7.17
C VAL A 21 -2.04 -22.17 -5.93
N PHE A 22 -1.32 -22.69 -4.94
CA PHE A 22 -0.97 -21.93 -3.73
C PHE A 22 -0.11 -20.70 -4.03
N SER A 23 0.89 -20.82 -4.92
CA SER A 23 1.74 -19.71 -5.32
C SER A 23 0.95 -18.60 -6.02
N VAL A 24 0.03 -18.95 -6.92
CA VAL A 24 -0.83 -17.97 -7.61
C VAL A 24 -1.74 -17.25 -6.61
N LEU A 25 -2.41 -17.98 -5.72
CA LEU A 25 -3.26 -17.38 -4.69
C LEU A 25 -2.47 -16.45 -3.76
N PHE A 26 -1.28 -16.86 -3.35
CA PHE A 26 -0.39 -16.06 -2.51
C PHE A 26 0.07 -14.79 -3.22
N LEU A 27 0.40 -14.88 -4.51
CA LEU A 27 0.79 -13.73 -5.32
C LEU A 27 -0.36 -12.71 -5.40
N VAL A 28 -1.56 -13.16 -5.74
CA VAL A 28 -2.76 -12.30 -5.81
C VAL A 28 -3.03 -11.62 -4.47
N PHE A 29 -2.89 -12.36 -3.36
CA PHE A 29 -3.03 -11.81 -2.01
C PHE A 29 -2.02 -10.69 -1.73
N ILE A 30 -0.74 -10.90 -2.02
CA ILE A 30 0.31 -9.89 -1.82
C ILE A 30 0.04 -8.67 -2.70
N LEU A 31 -0.24 -8.86 -3.99
CA LEU A 31 -0.49 -7.75 -4.92
C LEU A 31 -1.70 -6.92 -4.48
N SER A 32 -2.77 -7.57 -4.00
CA SER A 32 -3.95 -6.88 -3.46
C SER A 32 -3.60 -6.00 -2.26
N LYS A 33 -2.78 -6.53 -1.33
CA LYS A 33 -2.33 -5.79 -0.15
C LYS A 33 -1.45 -4.59 -0.51
N ILE A 34 -0.54 -4.77 -1.48
CA ILE A 34 0.31 -3.68 -1.99
C ILE A 34 -0.55 -2.61 -2.67
N PHE A 35 -1.49 -3.02 -3.52
CA PHE A 35 -2.40 -2.11 -4.22
C PHE A 35 -3.20 -1.26 -3.22
N ILE A 36 -3.84 -1.89 -2.23
CA ILE A 36 -4.57 -1.18 -1.17
C ILE A 36 -3.64 -0.23 -0.42
N SER A 37 -2.43 -0.66 -0.05
CA SER A 37 -1.49 0.20 0.65
C SER A 37 -1.06 1.43 -0.17
N ILE A 38 -0.97 1.32 -1.50
CA ILE A 38 -0.63 2.45 -2.37
C ILE A 38 -1.84 3.37 -2.48
N VAL A 39 -3.04 2.83 -2.75
CA VAL A 39 -4.28 3.60 -2.89
C VAL A 39 -4.61 4.34 -1.59
N SER A 40 -4.52 3.68 -0.43
CA SER A 40 -4.76 4.32 0.86
C SER A 40 -3.75 5.42 1.17
N LYS A 41 -2.50 5.33 0.68
CA LYS A 41 -1.54 6.44 0.81
C LYS A 41 -1.92 7.61 -0.09
N LEU A 42 -2.38 7.34 -1.32
CA LEU A 42 -2.82 8.38 -2.25
C LEU A 42 -4.13 9.08 -1.81
N GLU A 43 -5.06 8.37 -1.16
CA GLU A 43 -6.25 8.98 -0.56
C GLU A 43 -5.93 9.83 0.68
N ILE A 44 -4.84 9.53 1.41
CA ILE A 44 -4.37 10.33 2.55
C ILE A 44 -3.53 11.52 2.08
N GLU A 45 -2.97 11.47 0.86
CA GLU A 45 -2.32 12.60 0.18
C GLU A 45 -3.35 13.52 -0.52
N ASP A 46 -4.56 13.60 0.04
CA ASP A 46 -5.53 14.64 -0.30
C ASP A 46 -5.01 16.00 0.21
N LYS A 47 -4.12 16.63 -0.58
CA LYS A 47 -3.87 18.08 -0.84
C LYS A 47 -4.07 19.15 0.26
N GLY A 48 -4.38 18.80 1.51
CA GLY A 48 -4.61 19.70 2.62
C GLY A 48 -3.32 20.06 3.36
N ASP A 49 -2.35 19.14 3.41
CA ASP A 49 -1.08 19.35 4.11
C ASP A 49 -0.22 20.44 3.44
N ASP A 50 -0.30 20.58 2.11
CA ASP A 50 0.52 21.53 1.36
C ASP A 50 0.05 22.99 1.54
N VAL A 51 -1.28 23.20 1.55
CA VAL A 51 -1.86 24.53 1.77
C VAL A 51 -1.70 24.95 3.23
N GLU A 52 -1.90 24.04 4.17
CA GLU A 52 -1.71 24.32 5.59
C GLU A 52 -0.26 24.63 5.92
N LYS A 53 0.71 23.87 5.36
CA LYS A 53 2.14 24.20 5.46
C LYS A 53 2.46 25.57 4.86
N ALA A 54 1.99 25.86 3.65
CA ALA A 54 2.23 27.15 3.01
C ALA A 54 1.67 28.33 3.81
N ILE A 55 0.49 28.17 4.43
CA ILE A 55 -0.12 29.19 5.30
C ILE A 55 0.68 29.30 6.60
N ARG A 56 1.08 28.18 7.22
CA ARG A 56 1.84 28.15 8.47
C ARG A 56 3.20 28.83 8.32
N ASP A 57 3.91 28.55 7.24
CA ASP A 57 5.20 29.17 6.93
C ASP A 57 5.04 30.68 6.72
N LYS A 58 3.99 31.10 6.00
CA LYS A 58 3.72 32.51 5.79
C LYS A 58 3.31 33.26 7.06
N VAL A 59 2.56 32.63 7.96
CA VAL A 59 2.21 33.19 9.28
C VAL A 59 3.43 33.28 10.19
N SER A 60 4.33 32.28 10.14
CA SER A 60 5.61 32.33 10.83
C SER A 60 6.47 33.50 10.35
N ASP A 61 6.57 33.70 9.04
CA ASP A 61 7.32 34.83 8.45
C ASP A 61 6.72 36.19 8.81
N LEU A 62 5.39 36.33 8.73
CA LEU A 62 4.67 37.56 9.11
C LEU A 62 4.85 37.90 10.59
N SER A 63 4.97 36.89 11.45
CA SER A 63 5.05 37.05 12.90
C SER A 63 6.49 37.01 13.45
N LYS A 64 7.51 36.92 12.59
CA LYS A 64 8.91 36.69 12.97
C LYS A 64 9.07 35.50 13.93
N GLY A 65 8.33 34.42 13.66
CA GLY A 65 8.35 33.16 14.43
C GLY A 65 7.60 33.18 15.75
N LYS A 66 6.81 34.22 16.06
CA LYS A 66 6.05 34.33 17.31
C LYS A 66 4.56 33.96 17.20
N GLY A 67 4.05 33.86 15.98
CA GLY A 67 2.65 33.55 15.68
C GLY A 67 2.48 32.09 15.28
N THR A 68 1.41 31.47 15.79
CA THR A 68 1.01 30.10 15.43
C THR A 68 -0.35 30.13 14.75
N LEU A 69 -0.54 29.28 13.75
CA LEU A 69 -1.81 29.12 13.06
C LEU A 69 -2.79 28.36 13.99
N ILE A 70 -3.86 29.03 14.44
CA ILE A 70 -4.87 28.41 15.33
C ILE A 70 -6.03 27.81 14.52
N LYS A 71 -6.45 28.49 13.46
CA LYS A 71 -7.52 28.05 12.55
C LYS A 71 -7.41 28.84 11.25
N TYR A 72 -7.57 28.17 10.12
CA TYR A 72 -7.78 28.83 8.83
C TYR A 72 -9.19 28.53 8.33
N THR A 73 -9.87 29.55 7.79
CA THR A 73 -11.18 29.41 7.15
C THR A 73 -11.04 29.90 5.73
N LYS A 74 -11.32 29.04 4.75
CA LYS A 74 -11.33 29.45 3.35
C LYS A 74 -12.53 30.36 3.10
N ILE A 75 -12.26 31.59 2.69
CA ILE A 75 -13.29 32.58 2.36
C ILE A 75 -13.58 32.47 0.85
N SER A 76 -14.27 31.40 0.45
CA SER A 76 -14.66 31.06 -0.95
C SER A 76 -13.60 31.27 -2.04
#